data_AF-A0A353VCK3-F1
#
_entry.id   AF-A0A353VCK3-F1
#
_cell.length_a   1.000
_cell.length_b   1.000
_cell.length_c   1.000
_cell.angle_alpha   90.00
_cell.angle_beta   90.00
_cell.angle_gamma   90.00
#
_symmetry.space_group_name_H-M   'P 1'
#
loop_
_entity.id
_entity.type
_entity.pdbx_description
1 polymer ?
#
loop_
_entity_poly.entity_id
_entity_poly.type
_entity_poly.pdbx_seq_one_letter_code
_entity_poly.pdbx_strand_id
1 'polypeptide(L)' 'MLTTSVVGSHGLPGWVWLAREAMEAGRLGALDVRELMEDATQAALLDQERAGVDVLTTGEMMRVRFI' A
#
# COMPACT_ATOMS: atom_id res chain seq x y z
N MET A 1 7.26 -24.26 16.40
CA MET A 1 6.65 -22.97 16.03
C MET A 1 6.01 -23.12 14.65
N LEU A 2 4.93 -22.39 14.38
CA LEU A 2 4.24 -22.41 13.09
C LEU A 2 4.47 -21.06 12.41
N THR A 3 4.93 -21.08 11.16
CA THR A 3 5.16 -19.87 10.36
C THR A 3 3.85 -19.30 9.86
N THR A 4 3.68 -17.99 9.99
CA THR A 4 2.53 -17.22 9.53
C THR A 4 2.90 -16.35 8.32
N SER A 5 1.96 -16.18 7.41
CA SER A 5 2.08 -15.28 6.27
C SER A 5 0.69 -14.80 5.87
N VAL A 6 0.65 -13.81 4.99
CA VAL A 6 -0.56 -13.23 4.43
C VAL A 6 -0.64 -13.53 2.94
N VAL A 7 -1.86 -13.65 2.42
CA VAL A 7 -2.13 -13.92 1.01
C VAL A 7 -3.03 -12.81 0.46
N GLY A 8 -2.68 -12.29 -0.72
CA GLY A 8 -3.46 -11.27 -1.43
C GLY A 8 -3.08 -9.83 -1.10
N SER A 9 -4.02 -8.92 -1.39
CA SER A 9 -3.85 -7.48 -1.21
C SER A 9 -4.08 -7.04 0.23
N HIS A 10 -3.25 -6.13 0.74
CA HIS A 10 -3.50 -5.46 2.03
C HIS A 10 -4.55 -4.36 1.86
N GLY A 11 -5.22 -3.99 2.96
CA GLY A 11 -6.18 -2.89 2.93
C GLY A 11 -5.49 -1.58 2.56
N LEU A 12 -6.05 -0.82 1.61
CA LEU A 12 -5.50 0.48 1.26
C LEU A 12 -5.68 1.44 2.44
N PRO A 13 -4.61 2.14 2.88
CA PRO A 13 -4.75 3.20 3.86
C PRO A 13 -5.77 4.24 3.41
N GLY A 14 -6.60 4.73 4.34
CA GLY A 14 -7.71 5.64 4.01
C GLY A 14 -7.29 6.91 3.24
N TRP A 15 -6.06 7.40 3.49
CA TRP A 15 -5.51 8.56 2.80
C TRP A 15 -5.23 8.32 1.30
N VAL A 16 -5.08 7.07 0.87
CA VAL A 16 -4.89 6.74 -0.57
C VAL A 16 -6.11 7.16 -1.38
N TRP A 17 -7.32 7.12 -0.80
CA TRP A 17 -8.53 7.57 -1.48
C TRP A 17 -8.54 9.07 -1.74
N LEU A 18 -8.05 9.87 -0.79
CA LEU A 18 -7.91 11.32 -0.97
C LEU A 18 -6.84 11.65 -2.01
N ALA A 19 -5.73 10.91 -1.98
CA ALA A 19 -4.68 11.05 -2.98
C ALA A 19 -5.17 10.69 -4.39
N ARG A 20 -6.04 9.68 -4.52
CA ARG A 20 -6.70 9.34 -5.80
C ARG A 20 -7.46 10.53 -6.38
N GLU A 21 -8.26 11.22 -5.58
CA GLU A 21 -8.97 12.43 -6.04
C GLU A 21 -8.00 13.52 -6.52
N ALA A 22 -6.83 13.66 -5.87
CA ALA A 22 -5.79 14.57 -6.31
C ALA A 22 -5.11 14.12 -7.61
N MET A 23 -4.92 12.81 -7.82
CA MET A 23 -4.40 12.24 -9.06
C MET A 23 -5.36 12.48 -10.23
N GLU A 24 -6.65 12.19 -10.04
CA GLU A 24 -7.71 12.41 -11.04
C GLU A 24 -7.83 13.90 -11.43
N ALA A 25 -7.61 14.80 -10.46
CA ALA A 25 -7.57 16.24 -10.69
C ALA A 25 -6.25 16.74 -11.30
N GLY A 26 -5.27 15.88 -11.58
CA GLY A 26 -3.98 16.24 -12.15
C GLY A 26 -3.08 17.05 -11.19
N ARG A 27 -3.30 16.93 -9.88
CA ARG A 27 -2.54 17.67 -8.85
C ARG A 27 -1.29 16.96 -8.36
N LEU A 28 -1.08 15.70 -8.76
CA LEU A 28 0.10 14.91 -8.41
C LEU A 28 0.92 14.63 -9.67
N GLY A 29 2.22 14.94 -9.60
CA GLY A 29 3.19 14.55 -10.61
C GLY A 29 3.56 13.07 -10.49
N ALA A 30 4.29 12.56 -11.48
CA ALA A 30 4.73 11.17 -11.50
C ALA A 30 5.59 10.77 -10.29
N LEU A 31 6.36 11.71 -9.75
CA LEU A 31 7.16 11.49 -8.55
C LEU A 31 6.28 11.36 -7.30
N ASP A 32 5.31 12.26 -7.14
CA ASP A 32 4.37 12.24 -6.00
C ASP A 32 3.56 10.94 -6.00
N VAL A 33 3.12 10.48 -7.18
CA VAL A 33 2.42 9.19 -7.31
C VAL A 33 3.34 8.04 -6.91
N ARG A 34 4.60 8.05 -7.32
CA ARG A 34 5.54 6.99 -6.93
C ARG A 34 5.75 6.96 -5.42
N GLU A 35 6.01 8.12 -4.80
CA GLU A 35 6.19 8.25 -3.36
C GLU A 35 4.94 7.78 -2.59
N LEU A 36 3.74 8.20 -3.03
CA LEU A 36 2.47 7.74 -2.48
C LEU A 36 2.35 6.21 -2.41
N MET A 37 2.73 5.52 -3.49
CA MET A 37 2.64 4.06 -3.56
C MET A 37 3.73 3.37 -2.72
N GLU A 38 4.93 3.97 -2.64
CA GLU A 38 6.01 3.52 -1.76
C GLU A 38 5.57 3.63 -0.29
N ASP A 39 4.97 4.76 0.11
CA ASP A 39 4.43 4.99 1.46
C ASP A 39 3.30 4.02 1.83
N ALA A 40 2.39 3.74 0.88
CA ALA A 40 1.32 2.78 1.09
C ALA A 40 1.89 1.37 1.33
N THR A 41 2.96 1.02 0.61
CA THR A 41 3.68 -0.24 0.79
C THR A 41 4.35 -0.30 2.16
N GLN A 42 5.01 0.78 2.61
CA GLN A 42 5.61 0.83 3.95
C GLN A 42 4.57 0.69 5.06
N ALA A 43 3.42 1.35 4.94
CA ALA A 43 2.32 1.20 5.88
C ALA A 43 1.85 -0.26 5.98
N ALA A 44 1.68 -0.95 4.84
CA ALA A 44 1.29 -2.36 4.82
C ALA A 44 2.31 -3.29 5.48
N LEU A 45 3.61 -3.02 5.29
CA LEU A 45 4.69 -3.79 5.92
C LEU A 45 4.71 -3.58 7.43
N LEU A 46 4.59 -2.33 7.88
CA LEU A 46 4.56 -1.99 9.30
C LEU A 46 3.36 -2.61 10.03
N ASP A 47 2.20 -2.68 9.37
CA ASP A 47 1.02 -3.35 9.94
C ASP A 47 1.25 -4.85 10.14
N GLN A 48 1.85 -5.52 9.15
CA GLN A 48 2.18 -6.95 9.24
C GLN A 48 3.27 -7.23 10.28
N GLU A 49 4.30 -6.37 10.36
CA GLU A 49 5.34 -6.46 11.38
C GLU A 49 4.75 -6.32 12.79
N ARG A 50 3.88 -5.33 13.01
CA ARG A 50 3.16 -5.13 14.29
C ARG A 50 2.25 -6.31 14.63
N ALA A 51 1.68 -6.95 13.62
CA ALA A 51 0.86 -8.15 13.78
C ALA A 51 1.68 -9.43 14.06
N GLY A 52 3.02 -9.36 13.96
CA GLY A 52 3.91 -10.50 14.19
C GLY A 52 3.88 -11.53 13.07
N VAL A 53 3.63 -11.10 11.82
CA VAL A 53 3.67 -11.98 10.65
C VAL A 53 5.10 -12.37 10.32
N ASP A 54 5.38 -13.66 10.16
CA ASP A 54 6.76 -14.16 9.94
C ASP A 54 7.26 -13.90 8.51
N VAL A 55 6.38 -13.97 7.51
CA VAL A 55 6.70 -13.71 6.10
C VAL A 55 5.81 -12.61 5.56
N LEU A 56 6.40 -11.43 5.40
CA LEU A 56 5.74 -10.21 4.95
C LEU A 56 5.54 -10.17 3.43
N THR A 57 4.53 -9.41 2.98
CA THR A 57 4.28 -9.08 1.58
C THR A 57 4.10 -7.58 1.38
N THR A 58 4.33 -7.08 0.16
CA THR A 58 4.10 -5.67 -0.21
C THR A 58 2.62 -5.28 -0.27
N GLY A 59 1.72 -6.24 -0.04
CA GLY A 59 0.27 -6.02 -0.04
C GLY A 59 -0.30 -5.68 -1.41
N GLU A 60 0.45 -5.90 -2.50
CA GLU A 60 0.10 -5.53 -3.87
C GLU A 60 -0.24 -4.04 -4.06
N MET A 61 0.28 -3.16 -3.21
CA MET A 61 0.01 -1.72 -3.27
C MET A 61 0.30 -1.15 -4.66
N MET A 62 1.41 -1.54 -5.28
CA MET A 62 1.80 -1.12 -6.64
C MET A 62 0.89 -1.61 -7.78
N ARG A 63 -0.06 -2.52 -7.52
CA ARG A 63 -0.97 -3.07 -8.54
C ARG A 63 -2.35 -2.43 -8.52
N VAL A 64 -2.57 -1.38 -7.72
CA VAL A 64 -3.82 -0.63 -7.76
C VAL A 64 -4.00 -0.05 -9.16
N ARG A 65 -4.86 -0.71 -9.95
CA ARG A 65 -5.19 -0.32 -11.30
C ARG A 65 -6.41 0.58 -11.20
N PHE A 66 -6.19 1.88 -11.34
CA PHE A 66 -7.27 2.86 -11.53
C PHE A 66 -7.71 2.76 -13.01
N ILE A 67 -8.54 1.76 -13.34
CA ILE A 67 -9.20 1.65 -14.66
C ILE A 67 -10.60 2.27 -14.59
#